data_AF-A0A4R7GEI7-F1
#
_entry.id   AF-A0A4R7GEI7-F1
#
_cell.length_a   1.000
_cell.length_b   1.000
_cell.length_c   1.000
_cell.angle_alpha   90.00
_cell.angle_beta   90.00
_cell.angle_gamma   90.00
#
_symmetry.space_group_name_H-M   'P 1'
#
loop_
_entity.id
_entity.type
_entity.pdbx_description
1 polymer ?
#
loop_
_entity_poly.entity_id
_entity_poly.type
_entity_poly.pdbx_seq_one_letter_code
_entity_poly.pdbx_strand_id
1 'polypeptide(L)'
;MHIDKLIEQTVEVLPYITSEEKAQEFLNTLDASDQMAIFSAYNVGNTHIGYDRLRVDHITVHRHLESHVSQANYAHMLYMKRLVMKEGLQTFIRCTEASGFNRSNF
;
A
#
# COMPACT_ATOMS: atom_id res chain seq x y z
N MET A 1 4.79 12.41 0.59
CA MET A 1 5.83 12.52 -0.46
C MET A 1 6.69 11.27 -0.61
N HIS A 2 7.10 10.60 0.48
CA HIS A 2 7.79 9.31 0.37
C HIS A 2 6.83 8.20 -0.10
N ILE A 3 5.69 8.05 0.58
CA ILE A 3 4.68 7.06 0.19
C ILE A 3 4.09 7.27 -1.21
N ASP A 4 3.93 8.52 -1.67
CA ASP A 4 3.36 8.79 -3.00
C ASP A 4 4.25 8.20 -4.11
N LYS A 5 5.58 8.36 -3.98
CA LYS A 5 6.56 7.79 -4.91
C LYS A 5 6.61 6.27 -4.84
N LEU A 6 6.56 5.70 -3.63
CA LEU A 6 6.49 4.25 -3.45
C LEU A 6 5.25 3.66 -4.11
N ILE A 7 4.10 4.34 -3.99
CA ILE A 7 2.85 3.92 -4.65
C ILE A 7 2.99 3.98 -6.17
N GLU A 8 3.55 5.06 -6.70
CA GLU A 8 3.80 5.20 -8.15
C GLU A 8 4.67 4.06 -8.68
N GLN A 9 5.84 3.84 -8.08
CA GLN A 9 6.74 2.73 -8.42
C GLN A 9 6.05 1.36 -8.31
N THR A 10 5.25 1.17 -7.25
CA THR A 10 4.51 -0.07 -7.06
C THR A 10 3.52 -0.28 -8.19
N VAL A 11 2.68 0.73 -8.50
CA VAL A 11 1.66 0.65 -9.55
C VAL A 11 2.27 0.38 -10.93
N GLU A 12 3.43 0.98 -11.22
CA GLU A 12 4.17 0.73 -12.47
C GLU A 12 4.66 -0.72 -12.58
N VAL A 13 5.10 -1.34 -11.48
CA VAL A 13 5.63 -2.71 -11.52
C VAL A 13 4.53 -3.78 -11.53
N LEU A 14 3.32 -3.49 -11.01
CA LEU A 14 2.24 -4.49 -10.86
C LEU A 14 1.97 -5.34 -12.11
N PRO A 15 1.91 -4.79 -13.34
CA PRO A 15 1.66 -5.58 -14.55
C PRO A 15 2.77 -6.59 -14.88
N TYR A 16 4.00 -6.33 -14.42
CA TYR A 16 5.18 -7.15 -14.66
C TYR A 16 5.41 -8.23 -13.60
N ILE A 17 4.65 -8.19 -12.49
CA ILE A 17 4.70 -9.21 -11.45
C ILE A 17 3.90 -10.43 -11.93
N THR A 18 4.56 -11.36 -12.60
CA THR A 18 3.92 -12.58 -13.13
C THR A 18 4.14 -13.81 -12.25
N SER A 19 4.94 -13.70 -11.19
CA SER A 19 5.20 -14.76 -10.21
C SER A 19 5.53 -14.18 -8.83
N GLU A 20 5.61 -15.04 -7.82
CA GLU A 20 6.03 -14.66 -6.47
C GLU A 20 7.52 -14.28 -6.42
N GLU A 21 8.37 -14.91 -7.23
CA GLU A 21 9.79 -14.54 -7.35
C GLU A 21 9.93 -13.12 -7.89
N LYS A 22 9.14 -12.75 -8.91
CA LYS A 22 9.12 -11.37 -9.44
C LYS A 22 8.63 -10.35 -8.41
N ALA A 23 7.67 -10.74 -7.58
CA ALA A 23 7.23 -9.91 -6.46
C ALA A 23 8.36 -9.72 -5.44
N GLN A 24 9.08 -10.80 -5.08
CA GLN A 24 10.20 -10.74 -4.17
C GLN A 24 11.37 -9.92 -4.73
N GLU A 25 11.69 -10.05 -6.03
CA GLU A 25 12.69 -9.23 -6.72
C GLU A 25 12.40 -7.74 -6.56
N PHE A 26 11.14 -7.32 -6.79
CA PHE A 26 10.74 -5.94 -6.56
C PHE A 26 10.87 -5.54 -5.09
N LEU A 27 10.35 -6.34 -4.16
CA LEU A 27 10.42 -6.02 -2.73
C LEU A 27 11.86 -5.89 -2.23
N ASN A 28 12.80 -6.67 -2.77
CA ASN A 28 14.22 -6.57 -2.44
C ASN A 28 14.87 -5.24 -2.85
N THR A 29 14.22 -4.46 -3.71
CA THR A 29 14.67 -3.08 -4.06
C THR A 29 14.28 -2.05 -3.00
N LEU A 30 13.42 -2.42 -2.05
CA LEU A 30 12.85 -1.54 -1.03
C LEU A 30 13.34 -1.96 0.36
N ASP A 31 13.50 -0.98 1.26
CA ASP A 31 13.75 -1.28 2.67
C ASP A 31 12.49 -1.85 3.36
N ALA A 32 12.67 -2.47 4.53
CA ALA A 32 11.57 -3.10 5.25
C ALA A 32 10.47 -2.11 5.67
N SER A 33 10.84 -0.85 5.93
CA SER A 33 9.91 0.22 6.29
C SER A 33 9.01 0.58 5.09
N ASP A 34 9.58 0.64 3.90
CA ASP A 34 8.91 1.00 2.66
C ASP A 34 8.01 -0.12 2.16
N GLN A 35 8.48 -1.37 2.27
CA GLN A 35 7.62 -2.53 2.03
C GLN A 35 6.39 -2.48 2.95
N MET A 36 6.59 -2.28 4.26
CA MET A 36 5.48 -2.16 5.22
C MET A 36 4.56 -0.98 4.86
N ALA A 37 5.10 0.16 4.48
CA ALA A 37 4.31 1.35 4.13
C ALA A 37 3.40 1.08 2.92
N ILE A 38 3.88 0.41 1.87
CA ILE A 38 3.07 0.05 0.70
C ILE A 38 1.88 -0.83 1.10
N PHE A 39 2.13 -1.87 1.91
CA PHE A 39 1.06 -2.78 2.32
C PHE A 39 0.09 -2.14 3.32
N SER A 40 0.57 -1.25 4.20
CA SER A 40 -0.29 -0.44 5.06
C SER A 40 -1.18 0.48 4.24
N ALA A 41 -0.62 1.18 3.24
CA ALA A 41 -1.39 2.03 2.34
C ALA A 41 -2.44 1.23 1.57
N TYR A 42 -2.07 0.06 1.05
CA TYR A 42 -3.01 -0.84 0.38
C TYR A 42 -4.13 -1.29 1.32
N ASN A 43 -3.82 -1.70 2.55
CA ASN A 43 -4.83 -2.15 3.51
C ASN A 43 -5.83 -1.03 3.85
N VAL A 44 -5.32 0.17 4.17
CA VAL A 44 -6.15 1.35 4.45
C VAL A 44 -7.01 1.69 3.23
N GLY A 45 -6.42 1.71 2.03
CA GLY A 45 -7.17 1.97 0.81
C GLY A 45 -8.26 0.93 0.55
N ASN A 46 -7.96 -0.36 0.75
CA ASN A 46 -8.89 -1.46 0.54
C ASN A 46 -10.08 -1.41 1.51
N THR A 47 -9.89 -0.99 2.77
CA THR A 47 -11.01 -0.78 3.73
C THR A 47 -11.85 0.45 3.43
N HIS A 48 -11.39 1.31 2.52
CA HIS A 48 -12.05 2.56 2.12
C HIS A 48 -12.55 2.55 0.67
N ILE A 49 -12.62 1.38 0.03
CA ILE A 49 -13.28 1.24 -1.28
C ILE A 49 -14.74 1.67 -1.12
N GLY A 50 -15.19 2.61 -1.96
CA GLY A 50 -16.52 3.22 -1.89
C GLY A 50 -16.63 4.45 -0.99
N TYR A 51 -15.54 4.87 -0.33
CA TYR A 51 -15.48 6.10 0.46
C TYR A 51 -14.68 7.19 -0.24
N ASP A 52 -15.07 8.44 0.01
CA ASP A 52 -14.37 9.63 -0.49
C ASP A 52 -13.35 10.19 0.51
N ARG A 53 -13.42 9.79 1.78
CA ARG A 53 -12.58 10.28 2.89
C ARG A 53 -12.20 9.13 3.82
N LEU A 54 -11.14 9.33 4.60
CA LEU A 54 -10.78 8.43 5.69
C LEU A 54 -11.93 8.42 6.71
N ARG A 55 -12.28 7.24 7.20
CA ARG A 55 -13.21 7.11 8.31
C ARG A 55 -12.58 7.68 9.59
N VAL A 56 -13.41 8.13 10.53
CA VAL A 56 -12.98 8.86 11.74
C VAL A 56 -11.99 8.04 12.59
N ASP A 57 -12.17 6.73 12.64
CA ASP A 57 -11.29 5.75 13.28
C ASP A 57 -9.91 5.62 12.60
N HIS A 58 -9.80 6.06 11.35
CA HIS A 58 -8.56 6.08 10.56
C HIS A 58 -7.97 7.49 10.42
N ILE A 59 -8.48 8.53 11.09
CA ILE A 59 -7.92 9.90 10.97
C ILE A 59 -6.49 9.95 11.55
N THR A 60 -6.21 9.15 12.57
CA THR A 60 -4.85 8.84 13.04
C THR A 60 -4.34 7.59 12.34
N VAL A 61 -4.03 7.68 11.04
CA VAL A 61 -3.35 6.58 10.32
C VAL A 61 -1.92 6.48 10.86
N HIS A 62 -1.73 5.79 11.97
CA HIS A 62 -0.42 5.28 12.33
C HIS A 62 -0.06 4.18 11.31
N ARG A 63 1.22 4.06 10.93
CA ARG A 63 1.73 2.89 10.20
C ARG A 63 1.47 1.64 11.03
N HIS A 64 0.27 1.09 10.93
CA HIS A 64 -0.11 -0.17 11.50
C HIS A 64 -0.71 -0.96 10.36
N LEU A 65 0.18 -1.62 9.61
CA LEU A 65 -0.17 -2.97 9.23
C LEU A 65 -0.55 -3.64 10.56
N GLU A 66 -1.84 -3.98 10.74
CA GLU A 66 -2.21 -4.83 11.86
C GLU A 66 -1.23 -6.00 11.88
N SER A 67 -0.78 -6.37 13.07
CA SER A 67 0.32 -7.30 13.38
C SER A 67 0.15 -8.74 12.85
N HIS A 68 -0.55 -8.93 11.74
CA HIS A 68 -1.04 -10.20 11.21
C HIS A 68 -0.36 -10.63 9.90
N VAL A 69 0.25 -9.72 9.13
CA VAL A 69 0.99 -10.09 7.91
C VAL A 69 2.49 -9.96 8.16
N SER A 70 3.16 -11.10 8.33
CA SER A 70 4.62 -11.15 8.37
C SER A 70 5.22 -10.65 7.05
N GLN A 71 6.35 -9.94 7.12
CA GLN A 71 7.12 -9.51 5.95
C GLN A 71 7.48 -10.69 5.04
N ALA A 72 7.64 -11.89 5.60
CA ALA A 72 7.87 -13.12 4.83
C ALA A 72 6.74 -13.46 3.85
N ASN A 73 5.52 -12.93 4.06
CA ASN A 73 4.36 -13.17 3.20
C ASN A 73 4.11 -12.06 2.17
N TYR A 74 4.94 -11.01 2.16
CA TYR A 74 4.73 -9.85 1.30
C TYR A 74 4.81 -10.18 -0.19
N ALA A 75 5.79 -11.01 -0.60
CA ALA A 75 5.93 -11.41 -2.00
C ALA A 75 4.69 -12.16 -2.47
N HIS A 76 4.25 -13.15 -1.69
CA HIS A 76 3.02 -13.89 -1.94
C HIS A 76 1.80 -12.97 -2.06
N MET A 77 1.64 -12.05 -1.10
CA MET A 77 0.51 -11.11 -1.08
C MET A 77 0.52 -10.17 -2.28
N LEU A 78 1.68 -9.61 -2.63
CA LEU A 78 1.84 -8.75 -3.79
C LEU A 78 1.49 -9.49 -5.08
N TYR A 79 2.01 -10.71 -5.29
CA TYR A 79 1.67 -11.52 -6.45
C TYR A 79 0.16 -11.81 -6.52
N MET A 80 -0.45 -12.25 -5.42
CA MET A 80 -1.87 -12.61 -5.37
C MET A 80 -2.81 -11.41 -5.53
N LYS A 81 -2.41 -10.23 -5.05
CA LYS A 81 -3.25 -9.02 -5.06
C LYS A 81 -2.92 -8.04 -6.18
N ARG A 82 -1.89 -8.26 -6.99
CA ARG A 82 -1.41 -7.31 -8.01
C ARG A 82 -2.50 -6.72 -8.91
N LEU A 83 -3.52 -7.50 -9.27
CA LEU A 83 -4.59 -7.06 -10.18
C LEU A 83 -5.56 -6.07 -9.53
N VAL A 84 -5.67 -6.10 -8.20
CA VAL A 84 -6.58 -5.24 -7.41
C VAL A 84 -5.82 -4.22 -6.56
N MET A 85 -4.51 -4.38 -6.40
CA MET A 85 -3.68 -3.53 -5.54
C MET A 85 -3.69 -2.07 -5.97
N LYS A 86 -3.73 -1.82 -7.29
CA LYS A 86 -3.83 -0.47 -7.84
C LYS A 86 -5.05 0.28 -7.32
N GLU A 87 -6.21 -0.34 -7.28
CA GLU A 87 -7.45 0.28 -6.81
C GLU A 87 -7.36 0.66 -5.33
N GLY A 88 -6.82 -0.23 -4.50
CA GLY A 88 -6.57 0.05 -3.09
C GLY A 88 -5.61 1.23 -2.90
N LEU A 89 -4.47 1.24 -3.57
CA LEU A 89 -3.49 2.33 -3.45
C LEU A 89 -4.03 3.68 -3.96
N GLN A 90 -4.82 3.68 -5.05
CA GLN A 90 -5.49 4.87 -5.54
C GLN A 90 -6.56 5.38 -4.56
N THR A 91 -7.30 4.46 -3.94
CA THR A 91 -8.28 4.81 -2.90
C THR A 91 -7.60 5.41 -1.68
N PHE A 92 -6.46 4.88 -1.25
CA PHE A 92 -5.65 5.48 -0.18
C PHE A 92 -5.28 6.93 -0.49
N ILE A 93 -4.77 7.21 -1.70
CA ILE A 93 -4.42 8.57 -2.14
C ILE A 93 -5.66 9.47 -2.08
N ARG A 94 -6.78 9.05 -2.69
CA ARG A 94 -8.03 9.84 -2.71
C ARG A 94 -8.52 10.18 -1.30
N CYS A 95 -8.64 9.17 -0.44
CA CYS A 95 -9.21 9.35 0.90
C CYS A 95 -8.32 10.20 1.81
N THR A 96 -7.00 10.01 1.77
CA THR A 96 -6.05 10.79 2.58
C THR A 96 -6.02 12.26 2.14
N GLU A 97 -6.05 12.53 0.83
CA GLU A 97 -6.08 13.89 0.28
C GLU A 97 -7.37 14.63 0.68
N ALA A 98 -8.52 13.99 0.47
CA ALA A 98 -9.82 14.56 0.81
C ALA A 98 -10.04 14.77 2.32
N SER A 99 -9.22 14.13 3.15
CA SER A 99 -9.24 14.26 4.62
C SER A 99 -8.21 15.25 5.15
N GLY A 100 -7.37 15.85 4.29
CA GLY A 100 -6.28 16.73 4.70
C GLY A 100 -5.16 16.02 5.45
N PHE A 101 -5.03 14.70 5.29
CA PHE A 101 -4.00 13.91 5.97
C PHE A 101 -2.62 14.18 5.34
N ASN A 102 -1.63 14.51 6.18
CA ASN A 102 -0.26 14.72 5.70
C ASN A 102 0.48 13.38 5.49
N ARG A 103 0.48 12.91 4.24
CA ARG A 103 1.19 11.71 3.77
C ARG A 103 2.73 11.82 3.82
N SER A 104 3.33 12.94 4.23
CA SER A 104 4.79 12.99 4.40
C SER A 104 5.28 12.16 5.59
N ASN A 105 4.40 11.91 6.56
CA ASN A 105 4.71 11.21 7.80
C ASN A 105 4.30 9.73 7.75
N PHE A 106 3.85 9.29 6.58
CA PHE A 106 3.45 7.92 6.27
C PHE A 106 4.53 7.25 5.43
#